data_AF-A0A6B2LRT0-F1
#
_entry.id   AF-A0A6B2LRT0-F1
#
_cell.length_a   1.000
_cell.length_b   1.000
_cell.length_c   1.000
_cell.angle_alpha   90.00
_cell.angle_beta   90.00
_cell.angle_gamma   90.00
#
_symmetry.space_group_name_H-M   'P 1'
#
loop_
_entity.id
_entity.type
_entity.pdbx_description
1 polymer ?
#
loop_
_entity_poly.entity_id
_entity_poly.type
_entity_poly.pdbx_seq_one_letter_code
_entity_poly.pdbx_strand_id
1 'polypeptide(L)'
;MGKGAYGVVWRVQGKKTGELYALKKVLGPLQNSSDAERTFREIQILKTCNHENIISLVDIMKGDNDSDIYLVFEYIETDLHAVIRSGILEDIHKQYIETDLHAVIR
;
A
#
# COMPACT_ATOMS: atom_id res chain seq x y z
N MET A 1 11.12 0.41 2.53
CA MET A 1 10.74 1.32 1.42
C MET A 1 11.42 0.82 0.15
N GLY A 2 10.63 0.26 -0.77
CA GLY A 2 11.13 -0.58 -1.87
C GLY A 2 10.72 -0.09 -3.26
N LYS A 3 11.36 -0.67 -4.28
CA LYS A 3 11.02 -0.51 -5.69
C LYS A 3 10.38 -1.82 -6.16
N GLY A 4 9.09 -1.78 -6.44
CA GLY A 4 8.36 -2.91 -7.02
C GLY A 4 8.25 -2.76 -8.54
N ALA A 5 7.67 -3.78 -9.20
CA ALA A 5 7.36 -3.72 -10.63
C ALA A 5 6.40 -2.56 -11.00
N TYR A 6 5.63 -2.07 -10.02
CA TYR A 6 4.52 -1.13 -10.23
C TYR A 6 4.76 0.27 -9.66
N GLY A 7 5.94 0.53 -9.08
CA GLY A 7 6.18 1.81 -8.42
C GLY A 7 7.35 1.85 -7.49
N VAL A 8 7.58 3.07 -6.98
CA VAL A 8 8.50 3.35 -5.88
C VAL A 8 7.67 3.78 -4.69
N VAL A 9 8.01 3.27 -3.50
CA VAL A 9 7.34 3.63 -2.25
C VAL A 9 8.34 4.33 -1.32
N TRP A 10 7.97 5.49 -0.79
CA TRP A 10 8.77 6.27 0.16
C TRP A 10 8.08 6.42 1.51
N ARG A 11 8.90 6.46 2.57
CA ARG A 11 8.46 6.87 3.90
C ARG A 11 8.41 8.37 3.90
N VAL A 12 7.24 8.93 4.18
CA VAL A 12 7.05 10.37 4.24
C VAL A 12 6.44 10.74 5.58
N GLN A 13 6.61 11.99 5.97
CA GLN A 13 6.00 12.54 7.18
C GLN A 13 5.05 13.67 6.79
N GLY A 14 3.82 13.63 7.31
CA GLY A 14 2.85 14.68 7.11
C GLY A 14 3.33 15.97 7.76
N LYS A 15 3.50 17.04 6.98
CA LYS A 15 4.00 18.33 7.50
C LYS A 15 3.07 18.95 8.56
N LYS A 16 1.76 18.72 8.44
CA LYS A 16 0.74 19.25 9.36
C LYS A 16 0.48 18.34 10.55
N THR A 17 0.44 17.02 10.31
CA THR A 17 0.07 16.01 11.33
C THR A 17 1.28 15.47 12.10
N GLY A 18 2.47 15.50 11.51
CA GLY A 18 3.65 14.83 12.04
C GLY A 18 3.63 13.30 11.88
N GLU A 19 2.54 12.73 11.38
CA GLU A 19 2.35 11.29 11.19
C GLU A 19 3.18 10.74 10.03
N LEU A 20 3.50 9.45 10.09
CA LEU A 20 4.22 8.74 9.05
C LEU A 20 3.24 8.12 8.04
N TYR A 21 3.56 8.24 6.76
CA TYR A 21 2.79 7.65 5.68
C TYR A 21 3.71 6.92 4.69
N ALA A 22 3.11 6.03 3.90
CA ALA A 22 3.75 5.43 2.74
C ALA A 22 3.24 6.09 1.45
N LEU A 23 4.14 6.77 0.72
CA LEU A 23 3.84 7.41 -0.55
C LEU A 23 4.26 6.50 -1.70
N LYS A 24 3.31 5.97 -2.46
CA LYS A 24 3.55 5.14 -3.65
C LYS A 24 3.38 5.98 -4.91
N LYS A 25 4.44 6.13 -5.72
CA LYS A 25 4.32 6.62 -7.10
C LYS A 25 3.91 5.48 -8.01
N VAL A 26 2.77 5.63 -8.67
CA VAL A 26 2.31 4.71 -9.73
C VAL A 26 3.07 5.05 -11.00
N LEU A 27 3.75 4.07 -11.59
CA LEU A 27 4.51 4.28 -12.83
C LEU A 27 3.63 4.07 -14.05
N GLY A 28 3.58 5.07 -14.92
CA GLY A 28 2.86 4.98 -16.19
C GLY A 28 1.36 4.67 -16.11
N PRO A 29 0.60 5.19 -15.13
CA PRO A 29 -0.81 4.82 -14.95
C PRO A 29 -1.70 5.16 -16.17
N LEU A 30 -1.23 6.04 -17.06
CA LEU A 30 -1.96 6.52 -18.23
C LEU A 30 -1.24 6.21 -19.55
N GLN A 31 -0.30 5.26 -19.58
CA GLN A 31 0.44 4.94 -20.80
C GLN A 31 -0.44 4.31 -21.89
N ASN A 32 -1.43 3.50 -21.50
CA ASN A 32 -2.44 2.94 -22.39
C ASN A 32 -3.77 2.73 -21.63
N SER A 33 -4.83 2.37 -22.35
CA SER A 33 -6.17 2.19 -21.78
C SER A 33 -6.23 1.07 -20.74
N SER A 34 -5.47 -0.02 -20.94
CA SER A 34 -5.45 -1.16 -20.00
C SER A 34 -4.77 -0.80 -18.68
N ASP A 35 -3.69 -0.04 -18.71
CA ASP A 35 -3.00 0.46 -17.51
C ASP A 35 -3.85 1.47 -16.75
N ALA A 36 -4.58 2.34 -17.47
CA ALA A 36 -5.52 3.28 -16.88
C ALA A 36 -6.68 2.56 -16.19
N GLU A 37 -7.28 1.57 -16.85
CA GLU A 37 -8.37 0.77 -16.29
C GLU A 37 -7.90 -0.04 -15.08
N ARG A 38 -6.70 -0.62 -15.12
CA ARG A 38 -6.10 -1.33 -14.00
C ARG A 38 -5.87 -0.40 -12.80
N THR A 39 -5.26 0.75 -13.03
CA THR A 39 -5.00 1.75 -11.97
C THR A 39 -6.31 2.23 -11.36
N PHE A 40 -7.32 2.50 -12.19
CA PHE A 40 -8.64 2.91 -11.73
C PHE A 40 -9.28 1.83 -10.84
N ARG A 41 -9.27 0.56 -11.27
CA ARG A 41 -9.81 -0.55 -10.48
C ARG A 41 -9.09 -0.71 -9.14
N GLU A 42 -7.76 -0.64 -9.12
CA GLU A 42 -6.97 -0.72 -7.88
C GLU A 42 -7.39 0.39 -6.90
N ILE A 43 -7.49 1.64 -7.39
CA ILE A 43 -7.94 2.78 -6.59
C ILE A 43 -9.37 2.59 -6.08
N GLN A 44 -10.30 2.12 -6.93
CA GLN A 44 -11.69 1.92 -6.53
C GLN A 44 -11.80 0.84 -5.46
N ILE A 45 -11.13 -0.29 -5.62
CA ILE A 45 -11.11 -1.37 -4.64
C ILE A 45 -10.59 -0.82 -3.30
N LEU A 46 -9.44 -0.15 -3.30
CA LEU A 46 -8.84 0.42 -2.10
C LEU A 46 -9.73 1.49 -1.42
N LYS A 47 -10.47 2.29 -2.19
CA LYS A 47 -11.42 3.26 -1.64
C LYS A 47 -12.65 2.62 -1.00
N THR A 48 -13.10 1.49 -1.54
CA THR A 48 -14.29 0.78 -1.03
C THR A 48 -13.95 -0.21 0.08
N CYS A 49 -12.69 -0.61 0.18
CA CYS A 49 -12.24 -1.59 1.15
C CYS A 49 -11.90 -0.89 2.46
N ASN A 50 -12.70 -1.15 3.49
CA ASN A 50 -12.50 -0.60 4.83
C ASN A 50 -12.49 -1.76 5.83
N HIS A 51 -11.30 -2.29 6.11
CA HIS A 51 -11.09 -3.42 7.00
C HIS A 51 -9.77 -3.24 7.75
N GLU A 52 -9.71 -3.54 9.04
CA GLU A 52 -8.53 -3.32 9.89
C GLU A 52 -7.27 -4.03 9.39
N ASN A 53 -7.43 -5.23 8.82
CA ASN A 53 -6.34 -6.02 8.22
C ASN A 53 -6.03 -5.68 6.75
N ILE A 54 -6.60 -4.61 6.19
CA ILE A 54 -6.30 -4.12 4.84
C ILE A 54 -5.76 -2.70 4.92
N ILE A 55 -4.63 -2.48 4.23
CA ILE A 55 -3.98 -1.18 4.20
C ILE A 55 -4.91 -0.10 3.63
N SER A 56 -5.04 1.00 4.37
CA SER A 56 -5.93 2.10 4.04
C SER A 56 -5.29 3.09 3.07
N LEU A 57 -6.03 3.43 2.01
CA LEU A 57 -5.69 4.54 1.12
C LEU A 57 -6.16 5.85 1.76
N VAL A 58 -5.20 6.65 2.23
CA VAL A 58 -5.43 7.92 2.94
C VAL A 58 -5.74 9.04 1.96
N ASP A 59 -4.98 9.15 0.87
CA ASP A 59 -5.13 10.25 -0.10
C ASP A 59 -4.61 9.87 -1.49
N ILE A 60 -5.02 10.64 -2.51
CA ILE A 60 -4.58 10.51 -3.90
C ILE A 60 -4.13 11.88 -4.39
N MET A 61 -2.89 11.96 -4.88
CA MET A 61 -2.32 13.19 -5.40
C MET A 61 -1.97 13.03 -6.89
N LYS A 62 -2.26 14.07 -7.67
CA LYS A 62 -1.82 14.20 -9.06
C LYS A 62 -0.39 14.75 -9.07
N GLY A 63 0.48 14.19 -9.90
CA GLY A 63 1.81 14.75 -10.16
C GLY A 63 1.76 15.96 -11.09
N ASP A 64 2.83 16.77 -11.05
CA ASP A 64 2.93 18.03 -11.80
C ASP A 64 2.95 17.84 -13.32
N ASN A 65 3.31 16.66 -13.81
CA ASN A 65 3.39 16.34 -15.24
C ASN A 65 2.08 15.76 -15.82
N ASP A 66 0.99 15.81 -15.06
CA ASP A 66 -0.34 15.28 -15.41
C ASP A 66 -0.44 13.78 -15.70
N SER A 67 0.69 13.08 -15.75
CA SER A 67 0.80 11.64 -16.03
C SER A 67 1.07 10.80 -14.79
N ASP A 68 1.65 11.40 -13.75
CA ASP A 68 1.98 10.69 -12.52
C ASP A 68 0.81 10.73 -11.52
N ILE A 69 0.58 9.60 -10.86
CA ILE A 69 -0.38 9.47 -9.76
C ILE A 69 0.39 8.99 -8.53
N TYR A 70 0.13 9.63 -7.40
CA TYR A 70 0.68 9.26 -6.11
C TYR A 70 -0.44 8.82 -5.19
N LEU A 71 -0.24 7.67 -4.55
CA LEU A 71 -1.17 7.09 -3.58
C LEU A 71 -0.53 7.19 -2.20
N VAL A 72 -1.25 7.77 -1.25
CA VAL A 72 -0.83 7.92 0.15
C VAL A 72 -1.52 6.83 0.96
N PHE A 73 -0.74 6.00 1.63
CA PHE A 73 -1.22 4.95 2.51
C PHE A 73 -0.77 5.22 3.94
N GLU A 74 -1.42 4.57 4.90
CA GLU A 74 -0.85 4.42 6.23
C GLU A 74 0.54 3.76 6.18
N TYR A 75 1.39 4.08 7.15
CA TYR A 75 2.74 3.53 7.22
C TYR A 75 2.77 2.27 8.08
N ILE A 76 3.25 1.17 7.47
CA ILE A 76 3.56 -0.08 8.17
C ILE A 76 5.08 -0.25 8.18
N GLU A 77 5.63 -0.65 9.32
CA GLU A 77 7.09 -0.69 9.54
C GLU A 77 7.81 -1.72 8.67
N THR A 78 7.20 -2.89 8.50
CA THR A 78 7.82 -4.03 7.82
C THR A 78 6.78 -4.87 7.08
N ASP A 79 7.24 -5.64 6.10
CA ASP A 79 6.44 -6.65 5.42
C ASP A 79 6.72 -8.06 5.99
N LEU A 80 5.78 -8.98 5.77
CA LEU A 80 5.88 -10.34 6.26
C LEU A 80 7.10 -11.09 5.69
N HIS A 81 7.53 -10.78 4.47
CA HIS A 81 8.71 -11.40 3.87
C HIS A 81 10.00 -11.05 4.61
N ALA A 82 10.15 -9.80 5.04
CA ALA A 82 11.25 -9.37 5.90
C ALA A 82 11.20 -10.04 7.29
N VAL A 83 10.01 -10.15 7.88
CA VAL A 83 9.81 -10.78 9.20
C VAL A 83 10.10 -12.29 9.18
N ILE A 84 9.71 -13.00 8.12
CA ILE A 84 10.04 -14.42 7.96
C ILE A 84 11.57 -14.60 7.87
N ARG A 85 12.26 -13.75 7.12
CA ARG A 85 13.73 -13.85 6.95
C ARG A 85 14.53 -13.52 8.20
N SER A 86 14.00 -12.71 9.11
CA SER A 86 14.69 -12.39 10.37
C SER A 86 14.62 -13.54 11.39
N GLY A 87 13.77 -14.55 11.17
CA GLY A 87 13.68 -15.72 12.05
C GLY A 87 13.04 -15.45 13.41
N ILE A 88 12.30 -14.34 13.56
CA ILE A 88 11.70 -13.90 14.83
C ILE A 88 10.26 -14.43 15.06
N LEU A 89 9.72 -15.22 14.12
CA LEU A 89 8.34 -15.71 14.18
C LEU A 89 8.20 -16.97 15.02
N GLU A 90 7.52 -16.85 16.16
CA GLU A 90 7.03 -17.95 16.96
C GLU A 90 5.72 -18.53 16.39
N ASP A 91 5.33 -19.74 16.82
CA ASP A 91 4.10 -20.39 16.33
C ASP A 91 2.85 -19.58 16.64
N ILE A 92 2.82 -18.87 17.77
CA ILE A 92 1.72 -17.97 18.12
C ILE A 92 1.59 -16.83 17.10
N HIS A 93 2.71 -16.24 16.65
CA HIS A 93 2.70 -15.18 15.64
C HIS A 93 2.15 -15.68 14.30
N LYS A 94 2.50 -16.91 13.90
CA LYS A 94 1.97 -17.54 12.68
C LYS A 94 0.46 -17.72 12.76
N GLN A 95 -0.05 -18.22 13.89
CA GLN A 95 -1.48 -18.41 14.11
C GLN A 95 -2.25 -17.09 14.05
N TYR A 96 -1.71 -16.01 14.63
CA TYR A 96 -2.31 -14.68 14.53
C TYR A 96 -2.37 -14.18 13.08
N ILE A 97 -1.26 -14.26 12.35
CA ILE A 97 -1.20 -13.85 10.94
C ILE A 97 -2.22 -14.63 10.10
N GLU A 98 -2.33 -15.95 10.29
CA GLU A 98 -3.35 -16.77 9.61
C GLU A 98 -4.77 -16.35 9.97
N THR A 99 -5.03 -16.06 11.24
CA THR A 99 -6.35 -15.63 11.72
C THR A 99 -6.75 -14.29 11.10
N ASP A 100 -5.82 -13.32 11.09
CA ASP A 100 -6.04 -11.99 10.53
C ASP A 100 -6.29 -12.04 9.02
N LEU A 101 -5.53 -12.88 8.30
CA LEU A 101 -5.75 -13.12 6.86
C LEU A 101 -7.11 -13.75 6.58
N HIS A 102 -7.56 -14.69 7.42
CA HIS A 102 -8.87 -15.31 7.29
C HIS A 102 -10.01 -14.34 7.58
N ALA A 103 -9.81 -13.36 8.48
CA ALA A 103 -10.81 -12.34 8.79
C ALA A 103 -11.12 -11.46 7.57
N VAL A 104 -10.13 -11.19 6.71
CA VAL A 104 -10.31 -10.36 5.49
C VAL A 104 -11.32 -10.95 4.49
N ILE A 105 -11.47 -12.28 4.45
CA ILE A 105 -12.25 -12.98 3.42
C ILE A 105 -13.70 -13.26 3.88
N ARG A 106 -14.01 -13.00 5.16
CA ARG A 106 -15.34 -13.24 5.75
C ARG A 106 -16.19 -11.98 5.73
#